data_AF-A0A965HT96-F1
#
_entry.id   AF-A0A965HT96-F1
#
_cell.length_a   1.000
_cell.length_b   1.000
_cell.length_c   1.000
_cell.angle_alpha   90.00
_cell.angle_beta   90.00
_cell.angle_gamma   90.00
#
_symmetry.space_group_name_H-M   'P 1'
#
loop_
_entity.id
_entity.type
_entity.pdbx_description
1 polymer ?
#
loop_
_entity_poly.entity_id
_entity_poly.type
_entity_poly.pdbx_seq_one_letter_code
_entity_poly.pdbx_strand_id
1 'polypeptide(L)'
;MSSESSKFYISHFFWPLGVSLLSGCLVLYAATLGLFALGVSITAWHGLAFLFPAWIVAWLTLPGPARVRKSAWLLASLMGLCGLLAGIASQFDDLSWDGMNARIESVLGLSAGWNPVKDPAFQEGTRLAETNPYLRGSFVVQSGYQYSFGNLLAAYLAHLTGNLNAGKAVTPILAVASFGIAFGGLASLALPGGWCLALALLAALNPVAIAQSSS
;
A
#
# COMPACT_ATOMS: atom_id res chain seq x y z
N MET A 1 1.98 6.07 46.19
CA MET A 1 1.50 6.53 44.86
C MET A 1 1.17 5.31 44.04
N SER A 2 -0.08 5.20 43.63
CA SER A 2 -0.74 4.00 43.14
C SER A 2 -0.14 3.49 41.84
N SER A 3 0.18 2.19 41.85
CA SER A 3 0.38 1.36 40.67
C SER A 3 -0.92 1.33 39.86
N GLU A 4 -1.11 2.28 38.94
CA GLU A 4 -2.00 2.09 37.81
C GLU A 4 -1.40 0.98 36.94
N SER A 5 -1.88 -0.24 37.17
CA SER A 5 -1.75 -1.33 36.21
C SER A 5 -2.31 -0.84 34.88
N SER A 6 -1.43 -0.46 33.95
CA SER A 6 -1.82 -0.08 32.60
C SER A 6 -2.43 -1.32 31.95
N LYS A 7 -3.75 -1.45 32.01
CA LYS A 7 -4.46 -2.48 31.27
C LYS A 7 -4.04 -2.35 29.81
N PHE A 8 -3.37 -3.37 29.30
CA PHE A 8 -2.95 -3.45 27.92
C PHE A 8 -4.20 -3.62 27.06
N TYR A 9 -4.78 -2.51 26.59
CA TYR A 9 -5.88 -2.60 25.63
C TYR A 9 -5.30 -2.77 24.24
N ILE A 10 -5.62 -3.89 23.59
CA ILE A 10 -5.28 -4.20 22.19
C ILE A 10 -5.71 -3.04 21.25
N SER A 11 -6.76 -2.29 21.62
CA SER A 11 -7.19 -1.07 20.93
C SER A 11 -6.10 -0.01 20.76
N HIS A 12 -5.11 0.06 21.66
CA HIS A 12 -4.00 1.01 21.56
C HIS A 12 -3.00 0.67 20.44
N PHE A 13 -3.08 -0.51 19.83
CA PHE A 13 -2.21 -0.88 18.70
C PHE A 13 -2.86 -0.63 17.34
N PHE A 14 -4.19 -0.68 17.26
CA PHE A 14 -4.89 -0.51 15.98
C PHE A 14 -4.74 0.90 15.41
N TRP A 15 -4.82 1.93 16.25
CA TRP A 15 -4.58 3.31 15.80
C TRP A 15 -3.15 3.50 15.26
N PRO A 16 -2.08 3.22 16.03
CA PRO A 16 -0.71 3.26 15.53
C PRO A 16 -0.50 2.44 14.25
N LEU A 17 -1.08 1.25 14.16
CA LEU A 17 -0.97 0.39 12.99
C LEU A 17 -1.53 1.07 11.74
N GLY A 18 -2.77 1.58 11.82
CA GLY A 18 -3.44 2.18 10.68
C GLY A 18 -2.77 3.47 10.20
N VAL A 19 -2.43 4.37 11.11
CA VAL A 19 -1.78 5.65 10.76
C VAL A 19 -0.33 5.46 10.28
N SER A 20 0.41 4.48 10.82
CA SER A 20 1.76 4.17 10.36
C SER A 20 1.76 3.56 8.97
N LEU A 21 0.81 2.66 8.68
CA LEU A 21 0.66 2.06 7.36
C LEU A 21 0.28 3.11 6.31
N LEU A 22 -0.73 3.94 6.60
CA LEU A 22 -1.18 4.99 5.69
C LEU A 22 -0.09 6.04 5.43
N SER A 23 0.62 6.47 6.47
CA SER A 23 1.71 7.45 6.33
C SER A 23 2.87 6.88 5.51
N GLY A 24 3.24 5.61 5.71
CA GLY A 24 4.22 4.91 4.89
C GLY A 24 3.82 4.91 3.40
N CYS A 25 2.58 4.52 3.10
CA CYS A 25 2.06 4.51 1.73
C CYS A 25 2.03 5.91 1.10
N LEU A 26 1.61 6.93 1.85
CA LEU A 26 1.52 8.31 1.38
C LEU A 26 2.90 8.89 1.05
N VAL A 27 3.88 8.69 1.94
CA VAL A 27 5.23 9.21 1.72
C VAL A 27 5.95 8.43 0.63
N LEU A 28 5.74 7.11 0.51
CA LEU A 28 6.21 6.34 -0.63
C LEU A 28 5.70 6.95 -1.95
N TYR A 29 4.41 7.21 -2.05
CA TYR A 29 3.82 7.83 -3.23
C TYR A 29 4.44 9.21 -3.54
N ALA A 30 4.49 10.10 -2.55
CA ALA A 30 5.03 11.46 -2.72
C ALA A 30 6.53 11.43 -3.07
N ALA A 31 7.31 10.56 -2.45
CA ALA A 31 8.72 10.38 -2.73
C ALA A 31 8.95 9.86 -4.14
N THR A 32 8.17 8.86 -4.59
CA THR A 32 8.26 8.35 -5.97
C THR A 32 7.99 9.44 -7.00
N LEU A 33 6.96 10.27 -6.78
CA LEU A 33 6.69 11.42 -7.66
C LEU A 33 7.85 12.42 -7.68
N GLY A 34 8.43 12.74 -6.53
CA GLY A 34 9.60 13.62 -6.44
C GLY A 34 10.84 13.02 -7.13
N LEU A 35 11.07 11.72 -6.97
CA LEU A 35 12.17 10.98 -7.58
C LEU A 35 12.01 10.89 -9.10
N PHE A 36 10.79 10.75 -9.61
CA PHE A 36 10.52 10.84 -11.05
C PHE A 36 10.93 12.19 -11.62
N ALA A 37 10.67 13.31 -10.93
CA ALA A 37 11.11 14.63 -11.35
C ALA A 37 12.64 14.74 -11.47
N LEU A 38 13.37 13.98 -10.63
CA LEU A 38 14.83 13.87 -10.65
C LEU A 38 15.35 12.83 -11.66
N GLY A 39 14.48 12.12 -12.36
CA GLY A 39 14.87 11.10 -13.34
C GLY A 39 15.09 9.70 -12.76
N VAL A 40 14.75 9.47 -11.50
CA VAL A 40 14.93 8.19 -10.83
C VAL A 40 13.65 7.36 -10.96
N SER A 41 13.71 6.24 -11.67
CA SER A 41 12.59 5.28 -11.79
C SER A 41 12.37 4.46 -10.51
N ILE A 42 11.26 3.71 -10.44
CA ILE A 42 10.97 2.85 -9.29
C ILE A 42 12.10 1.85 -9.08
N THR A 43 12.58 1.76 -7.84
CA THR A 43 13.62 0.83 -7.39
C THR A 43 13.28 0.30 -6.00
N ALA A 44 13.89 -0.82 -5.59
CA ALA A 44 13.74 -1.36 -4.23
C ALA A 44 13.99 -0.33 -3.11
N TRP A 45 14.92 0.63 -3.32
CA TRP A 45 15.26 1.70 -2.38
C TRP A 45 14.12 2.64 -2.04
N HIS A 46 13.09 2.74 -2.89
CA HIS A 46 11.87 3.48 -2.58
C HIS A 46 11.19 2.94 -1.31
N GLY A 47 11.45 1.69 -0.94
CA GLY A 47 10.98 1.10 0.32
C GLY A 47 11.43 1.85 1.55
N LEU A 48 12.57 2.54 1.52
CA LEU A 48 12.97 3.42 2.61
C LEU A 48 11.98 4.57 2.83
N ALA A 49 11.40 5.11 1.74
CA ALA A 49 10.36 6.13 1.81
C ALA A 49 9.04 5.61 2.37
N PHE A 50 8.84 4.28 2.44
CA PHE A 50 7.76 3.67 3.20
C PHE A 50 8.17 3.43 4.67
N LEU A 51 9.33 2.79 4.87
CA LEU A 51 9.77 2.29 6.18
C LEU A 51 10.07 3.40 7.19
N PHE A 52 10.80 4.44 6.79
CA PHE A 52 11.15 5.56 7.69
C PHE A 52 9.93 6.28 8.25
N PRO A 53 9.01 6.81 7.43
CA PRO A 53 7.83 7.51 7.95
C PRO A 53 6.89 6.57 8.71
N ALA A 54 6.67 5.33 8.26
CA ALA A 54 5.87 4.36 9.00
C ALA A 54 6.45 4.11 10.40
N TRP A 55 7.77 3.96 10.52
CA TRP A 55 8.43 3.76 11.81
C TRP A 55 8.39 5.01 12.71
N ILE A 56 8.60 6.20 12.15
CA ILE A 56 8.51 7.47 12.88
C ILE A 56 7.10 7.66 13.44
N VAL A 57 6.07 7.44 12.62
CA VAL A 57 4.68 7.56 13.06
C VAL A 57 4.33 6.49 14.11
N ALA A 58 4.81 5.25 13.94
CA ALA A 58 4.64 4.21 14.96
C ALA A 58 5.30 4.61 16.30
N TRP A 59 6.51 5.18 16.23
CA TRP A 59 7.23 5.66 17.40
C TRP A 59 6.48 6.82 18.08
N LEU A 60 5.99 7.80 17.32
CA LEU A 60 5.25 8.96 17.86
C LEU A 60 3.92 8.56 18.50
N THR A 61 3.24 7.55 17.97
CA THR A 61 1.89 7.15 18.42
C THR A 61 1.89 6.13 19.55
N LEU A 62 3.00 5.41 19.78
CA LEU A 62 3.10 4.42 20.85
C LEU A 62 3.57 5.03 22.18
N PRO A 63 2.81 4.87 23.29
CA PRO A 63 3.23 5.36 24.60
C PRO A 63 4.12 4.35 25.37
N GLY A 64 4.89 4.89 26.32
CA GLY A 64 5.58 4.13 27.38
C GLY A 64 7.08 3.88 27.16
N PRO A 65 7.75 3.29 28.17
CA PRO A 65 9.22 3.23 28.27
C PRO A 65 9.90 2.29 27.27
N ALA A 66 9.15 1.41 26.60
CA ALA A 66 9.67 0.50 25.56
C ALA A 66 9.24 0.92 24.14
N ARG A 67 8.96 2.22 23.92
CA ARG A 67 8.43 2.77 22.67
C ARG A 67 9.22 2.33 21.43
N VAL A 68 10.54 2.42 21.45
CA VAL A 68 11.40 2.04 20.31
C VAL A 68 11.26 0.56 19.96
N ARG A 69 11.26 -0.32 20.97
CA ARG A 69 11.08 -1.76 20.76
C ARG A 69 9.68 -2.07 20.22
N LYS A 70 8.64 -1.41 20.75
CA LYS A 70 7.26 -1.59 20.29
C LYS A 70 7.08 -1.10 18.84
N SER A 71 7.67 0.05 18.48
CA SER A 71 7.57 0.58 17.11
C SER A 71 8.33 -0.27 16.11
N ALA A 72 9.48 -0.84 16.48
CA ALA A 72 10.20 -1.80 15.65
C ALA A 72 9.39 -3.09 15.42
N TRP A 73 8.77 -3.63 16.47
CA TRP A 73 7.88 -4.79 16.33
C TRP A 73 6.66 -4.48 15.46
N LEU A 74 6.03 -3.31 15.64
CA LEU A 74 4.90 -2.89 14.81
C LEU A 74 5.31 -2.76 13.34
N LEU A 75 6.48 -2.16 13.05
CA LEU A 75 7.01 -2.08 11.69
C LEU A 75 7.24 -3.47 11.09
N ALA A 76 7.86 -4.38 11.85
CA ALA A 76 8.06 -5.76 11.41
C ALA A 76 6.72 -6.48 11.14
N SER A 77 5.72 -6.27 11.98
CA SER A 77 4.35 -6.78 11.76
C SER A 77 3.70 -6.18 10.52
N LEU A 78 3.86 -4.88 10.26
CA LEU A 78 3.36 -4.23 9.05
C LEU A 78 4.02 -4.79 7.79
N MET A 79 5.34 -4.98 7.81
CA MET A 79 6.06 -5.60 6.69
C MET A 79 5.59 -7.03 6.44
N GLY A 80 5.47 -7.83 7.51
CA GLY A 80 4.96 -9.20 7.44
C GLY A 80 3.54 -9.25 6.90
N LEU A 81 2.67 -8.33 7.33
CA LEU A 81 1.30 -8.21 6.84
C LEU A 81 1.24 -7.81 5.36
N CYS A 82 1.99 -6.78 4.95
CA CYS A 82 2.02 -6.36 3.54
C CYS A 82 2.57 -7.47 2.64
N GLY A 83 3.63 -8.15 3.09
CA GLY A 83 4.19 -9.30 2.38
C GLY A 83 3.22 -10.48 2.28
N LEU A 84 2.50 -10.78 3.36
CA LEU A 84 1.45 -11.81 3.36
C LEU A 84 0.32 -11.47 2.38
N LEU A 85 -0.20 -10.23 2.43
CA LEU A 85 -1.26 -9.78 1.52
C LEU A 85 -0.79 -9.79 0.06
N ALA A 86 0.43 -9.34 -0.21
CA ALA A 86 1.05 -9.42 -1.54
C ALA A 86 1.21 -10.86 -2.02
N GLY A 87 1.67 -11.77 -1.15
CA GLY A 87 1.83 -13.19 -1.47
C GLY A 87 0.52 -13.93 -1.69
N ILE A 88 -0.55 -13.55 -0.96
CA ILE A 88 -1.90 -14.06 -1.21
C ILE A 88 -2.40 -13.52 -2.56
N ALA A 89 -2.32 -12.21 -2.77
CA ALA A 89 -2.75 -11.56 -4.00
C ALA A 89 -2.04 -12.12 -5.25
N SER A 90 -0.77 -12.49 -5.12
CA SER A 90 0.00 -13.04 -6.24
C SER A 90 -0.48 -14.42 -6.72
N GLN A 91 -1.26 -15.15 -5.90
CA GLN A 91 -1.82 -16.45 -6.28
C GLN A 91 -3.12 -16.34 -7.08
N PHE A 92 -3.76 -15.18 -7.07
CA PHE A 92 -5.03 -14.98 -7.76
C PHE A 92 -4.79 -14.25 -9.07
N ASP A 93 -5.05 -14.92 -10.18
CA ASP A 93 -5.11 -14.29 -11.49
C ASP A 93 -6.37 -13.44 -11.62
N ASP A 94 -6.24 -12.28 -12.26
CA ASP A 94 -7.39 -11.41 -12.49
C ASP A 94 -8.14 -11.94 -13.70
N LEU A 95 -9.41 -12.28 -13.51
CA LEU A 95 -10.32 -12.65 -14.59
C LEU A 95 -11.31 -11.51 -14.90
N SER A 96 -11.21 -10.37 -14.22
CA SER A 96 -12.08 -9.22 -14.44
C SER A 96 -11.67 -8.46 -15.70
N TRP A 97 -12.67 -8.00 -16.45
CA TRP A 97 -12.49 -7.26 -17.70
C TRP A 97 -12.05 -5.80 -17.45
N ASP A 98 -12.37 -5.23 -16.29
CA ASP A 98 -12.16 -3.84 -15.91
C ASP A 98 -11.16 -3.60 -14.76
N GLY A 99 -10.58 -4.66 -14.19
CA GLY A 99 -9.62 -4.60 -13.09
C GLY A 99 -8.17 -4.36 -13.52
N MET A 100 -7.26 -5.23 -13.08
CA MET A 100 -5.82 -5.09 -13.31
C MET A 100 -5.54 -5.01 -14.81
N ASN A 101 -6.34 -5.67 -15.65
CA ASN A 101 -6.20 -5.60 -17.11
C ASN A 101 -6.25 -4.16 -17.66
N ALA A 102 -7.03 -3.27 -17.06
CA ALA A 102 -7.09 -1.86 -17.45
C ALA A 102 -5.90 -1.02 -16.93
N ARG A 103 -5.15 -1.53 -15.95
CA ARG A 103 -4.04 -0.84 -15.27
C ARG A 103 -2.69 -1.53 -15.48
N ILE A 104 -2.69 -2.73 -16.07
CA ILE A 104 -1.55 -3.64 -16.15
C ILE A 104 -0.42 -2.99 -16.93
N GLU A 105 -0.73 -2.23 -17.98
CA GLU A 105 0.26 -1.53 -18.80
C GLU A 105 1.01 -0.47 -17.99
N SER A 106 0.28 0.33 -17.21
CA SER A 106 0.87 1.35 -16.34
C SER A 106 1.72 0.71 -15.24
N VAL A 107 1.18 -0.32 -14.57
CA VAL A 107 1.87 -1.04 -13.50
C VAL A 107 3.14 -1.72 -14.02
N LEU A 108 3.03 -2.42 -15.16
CA LEU A 108 4.13 -3.13 -15.79
C LEU A 108 5.22 -2.16 -16.26
N GLY A 109 4.86 -1.10 -16.99
CA GLY A 109 5.82 -0.09 -17.43
C GLY A 109 6.56 0.54 -16.24
N LEU A 110 5.83 1.01 -15.23
CA LEU A 110 6.41 1.61 -14.03
C LEU A 110 7.33 0.63 -13.26
N SER A 111 6.90 -0.64 -13.13
CA SER A 111 7.69 -1.68 -12.45
C SER A 111 8.97 -2.05 -13.22
N ALA A 112 8.94 -1.92 -14.55
CA ALA A 112 10.05 -2.17 -15.46
C ALA A 112 11.02 -0.99 -15.57
N GLY A 113 10.81 0.08 -14.80
CA GLY A 113 11.73 1.23 -14.76
C GLY A 113 11.31 2.39 -15.63
N TRP A 114 10.09 2.41 -16.14
CA TRP A 114 9.57 3.59 -16.82
C TRP A 114 9.50 4.79 -15.88
N ASN A 115 10.09 5.91 -16.31
CA ASN A 115 9.92 7.21 -15.69
C ASN A 115 9.03 8.10 -16.58
N PRO A 116 7.79 8.37 -16.17
CA PRO A 116 6.84 9.08 -17.01
C PRO A 116 7.12 10.58 -17.18
N VAL A 117 7.93 11.15 -16.29
CA VAL A 117 8.28 12.58 -16.34
C VAL A 117 9.44 12.82 -17.30
N LYS A 118 10.41 11.89 -17.38
CA LYS A 118 11.59 12.03 -18.25
C LYS A 118 11.49 11.29 -19.57
N ASP A 119 10.74 10.19 -19.62
CA ASP A 119 10.49 9.41 -20.81
C ASP A 119 8.97 9.24 -21.03
N PRO A 120 8.28 10.30 -21.48
CA PRO A 120 6.84 10.26 -21.69
C PRO A 120 6.42 9.36 -22.86
N ALA A 121 7.36 8.84 -23.67
CA ALA A 121 7.04 7.95 -24.78
C ALA A 121 7.34 6.46 -24.47
N PHE A 122 7.99 6.19 -23.33
CA PHE A 122 8.46 4.88 -22.89
C PHE A 122 9.05 4.02 -24.01
N GLN A 123 10.21 4.39 -24.54
CA GLN A 123 10.77 3.72 -25.73
C GLN A 123 11.07 2.22 -25.52
N GLU A 124 11.40 1.82 -24.29
CA GLU A 124 11.60 0.42 -23.90
C GLU A 124 10.32 -0.41 -23.86
N GLY A 125 9.15 0.24 -23.89
CA GLY A 125 7.86 -0.42 -23.96
C GLY A 125 7.76 -1.43 -25.10
N THR A 126 8.27 -1.07 -26.28
CA THR A 126 8.27 -1.95 -27.46
C THR A 126 8.95 -3.31 -27.20
N ARG A 127 10.03 -3.34 -26.39
CA ARG A 127 10.68 -4.60 -25.96
C ARG A 127 9.86 -5.38 -24.94
N LEU A 128 9.20 -4.68 -24.02
CA LEU A 128 8.27 -5.34 -23.07
C LEU A 128 7.08 -6.00 -23.80
N ALA A 129 6.66 -5.45 -24.94
CA ALA A 129 5.60 -6.04 -25.77
C ALA A 129 5.96 -7.41 -26.38
N GLU A 130 7.25 -7.66 -26.60
CA GLU A 130 7.73 -8.91 -27.17
C GLU A 130 7.51 -10.07 -26.19
N THR A 131 7.77 -9.81 -24.91
CA THR A 131 7.69 -10.79 -23.81
C THR A 131 6.34 -10.82 -23.10
N ASN A 132 5.52 -9.78 -23.22
CA ASN A 132 4.20 -9.68 -22.59
C ASN A 132 3.10 -9.55 -23.65
N PRO A 133 2.39 -10.65 -23.97
CA PRO A 133 1.38 -10.67 -25.04
C PRO A 133 0.27 -9.62 -24.86
N TYR A 134 -0.07 -9.30 -23.62
CA TYR A 134 -1.12 -8.35 -23.25
C TYR A 134 -0.80 -6.89 -23.66
N LEU A 135 0.46 -6.59 -23.95
CA LEU A 135 0.88 -5.25 -24.39
C LEU A 135 0.94 -5.11 -25.93
N ARG A 136 0.76 -6.19 -26.68
CA ARG A 136 0.88 -6.18 -28.15
C ARG A 136 -0.26 -5.37 -28.75
N GLY A 137 0.08 -4.27 -29.42
CA GLY A 137 -0.88 -3.34 -30.04
C GLY A 137 -1.43 -2.26 -29.10
N SER A 138 -1.05 -2.27 -27.82
CA SER A 138 -1.57 -1.37 -26.79
C SER A 138 -0.51 -0.43 -26.17
N PHE A 139 0.70 -0.39 -26.73
CA PHE A 139 1.66 0.70 -26.48
C PHE A 139 1.16 2.01 -27.11
N VAL A 140 0.00 2.48 -26.66
CA VAL A 140 -0.60 3.73 -27.09
C VAL A 140 0.14 4.83 -26.37
N VAL A 141 1.05 5.45 -27.11
CA VAL A 141 1.76 6.72 -26.90
C VAL A 141 0.79 7.92 -26.66
N GLN A 142 -0.48 7.70 -26.33
CA GLN A 142 -1.53 8.74 -26.26
C GLN A 142 -2.59 8.57 -25.16
N SER A 143 -2.59 7.52 -24.35
CA SER A 143 -3.53 7.42 -23.22
C SER A 143 -3.06 8.35 -22.11
N GLY A 144 -3.69 9.53 -22.01
CA GLY A 144 -3.45 10.54 -20.98
C GLY A 144 -3.17 9.91 -19.62
N TYR A 145 -1.92 10.01 -19.21
CA TYR A 145 -1.36 9.13 -18.20
C TYR A 145 -1.94 9.38 -16.80
N GLN A 146 -2.73 8.44 -16.29
CA GLN A 146 -3.22 8.49 -14.92
C GLN A 146 -2.33 7.63 -13.99
N TYR A 147 -1.20 8.20 -13.54
CA TYR A 147 -0.40 7.62 -12.46
C TYR A 147 -1.07 7.87 -11.11
N SER A 148 -2.16 7.13 -10.87
CA SER A 148 -2.88 7.18 -9.60
C SER A 148 -2.05 6.59 -8.46
N PHE A 149 -2.41 6.95 -7.23
CA PHE A 149 -1.82 6.40 -6.01
C PHE A 149 -1.74 4.87 -6.03
N GLY A 150 -2.82 4.20 -6.45
CA GLY A 150 -2.90 2.75 -6.56
C GLY A 150 -1.89 2.17 -7.57
N ASN A 151 -1.77 2.79 -8.75
CA ASN A 151 -0.86 2.30 -9.80
C ASN A 151 0.61 2.35 -9.35
N LEU A 152 1.01 3.41 -8.65
CA LEU A 152 2.38 3.55 -8.16
C LEU A 152 2.73 2.55 -7.05
N LEU A 153 1.82 2.35 -6.09
CA LEU A 153 2.03 1.33 -5.06
C LEU A 153 2.02 -0.09 -5.65
N ALA A 154 1.12 -0.35 -6.60
CA ALA A 154 1.05 -1.63 -7.28
C ALA A 154 2.32 -1.92 -8.09
N ALA A 155 2.84 -0.91 -8.81
CA ALA A 155 4.10 -1.01 -9.54
C ALA A 155 5.29 -1.26 -8.61
N TYR A 156 5.32 -0.61 -7.44
CA TYR A 156 6.36 -0.87 -6.45
C TYR A 156 6.28 -2.31 -5.90
N LEU A 157 5.09 -2.81 -5.57
CA LEU A 157 4.91 -4.20 -5.13
C LEU A 157 5.26 -5.21 -6.22
N ALA A 158 4.88 -4.94 -7.47
CA ALA A 158 5.25 -5.76 -8.60
C ALA A 158 6.76 -5.78 -8.84
N HIS A 159 7.43 -4.62 -8.72
CA HIS A 159 8.88 -4.52 -8.81
C HIS A 159 9.59 -5.33 -7.71
N LEU A 160 9.09 -5.26 -6.47
CA LEU A 160 9.67 -5.99 -5.34
C LEU A 160 9.48 -7.51 -5.44
N THR A 161 8.30 -7.94 -5.86
CA THR A 161 7.94 -9.37 -5.88
C THR A 161 8.28 -10.05 -7.20
N GLY A 162 8.54 -9.28 -8.26
CA GLY A 162 8.64 -9.77 -9.63
C GLY A 162 7.31 -10.28 -10.20
N ASN A 163 6.18 -10.01 -9.52
CA ASN A 163 4.87 -10.51 -9.91
C ASN A 163 3.84 -9.37 -9.96
N LEU A 164 3.28 -9.11 -11.14
CA LEU A 164 2.28 -8.06 -11.37
C LEU A 164 1.02 -8.26 -10.52
N ASN A 165 0.62 -9.50 -10.26
CA ASN A 165 -0.56 -9.81 -9.44
C ASN A 165 -0.39 -9.36 -7.98
N ALA A 166 0.84 -9.22 -7.48
CA ALA A 166 1.08 -8.69 -6.13
C ALA A 166 0.58 -7.25 -5.97
N GLY A 167 0.46 -6.49 -7.07
CA GLY A 167 -0.09 -5.14 -7.07
C GLY A 167 -1.55 -5.06 -6.61
N LYS A 168 -2.32 -6.16 -6.70
CA LYS A 168 -3.71 -6.22 -6.20
C LYS A 168 -3.79 -6.12 -4.68
N ALA A 169 -2.69 -6.36 -3.98
CA ALA A 169 -2.65 -6.22 -2.53
C ALA A 169 -2.79 -4.77 -2.04
N VAL A 170 -2.71 -3.76 -2.92
CA VAL A 170 -2.83 -2.36 -2.50
C VAL A 170 -4.16 -2.07 -1.82
N THR A 171 -5.29 -2.48 -2.41
CA THR A 171 -6.62 -2.27 -1.81
C THR A 171 -6.78 -2.95 -0.44
N PRO A 172 -6.46 -4.25 -0.26
CA PRO A 172 -6.54 -4.86 1.06
C PRO A 172 -5.54 -4.29 2.07
N ILE A 173 -4.34 -3.84 1.64
CA ILE A 173 -3.40 -3.12 2.51
C ILE A 173 -4.06 -1.81 3.03
N LEU A 174 -4.69 -1.04 2.15
CA LEU A 174 -5.41 0.19 2.54
C LEU A 174 -6.66 -0.09 3.37
N ALA A 175 -7.35 -1.22 3.13
CA ALA A 175 -8.46 -1.65 3.97
C ALA A 175 -8.00 -1.94 5.41
N VAL A 176 -6.83 -2.56 5.60
CA VAL A 176 -6.27 -2.75 6.95
C VAL A 176 -5.90 -1.40 7.58
N ALA A 177 -5.32 -0.47 6.82
CA ALA A 177 -5.03 0.87 7.33
C ALA A 177 -6.32 1.58 7.79
N SER A 178 -7.36 1.55 6.95
CA SER A 178 -8.69 2.09 7.25
C SER A 178 -9.30 1.46 8.51
N PHE A 179 -9.24 0.13 8.62
CA PHE A 179 -9.72 -0.60 9.80
C PHE A 179 -8.99 -0.14 11.07
N GLY A 180 -7.66 -0.06 11.04
CA GLY A 180 -6.87 0.36 12.21
C GLY A 180 -7.21 1.78 12.68
N ILE A 181 -7.36 2.71 11.74
CA ILE A 181 -7.75 4.10 12.01
C ILE A 181 -9.17 4.16 12.56
N ALA A 182 -10.13 3.51 11.91
CA ALA A 182 -11.54 3.52 12.31
C ALA A 182 -11.73 2.87 13.68
N PHE A 183 -11.18 1.67 13.89
CA PHE A 183 -11.29 0.96 15.16
C PHE A 183 -10.62 1.74 16.28
N GLY A 184 -9.41 2.24 16.04
CA GLY A 184 -8.66 3.03 17.02
C GLY A 184 -9.35 4.35 17.39
N GLY A 185 -9.93 5.05 16.41
CA GLY A 185 -10.71 6.26 16.61
C GLY A 185 -12.03 6.02 17.33
N LEU A 186 -12.77 4.95 16.98
CA LEU A 186 -14.02 4.61 17.68
C LEU A 186 -13.77 4.17 19.12
N ALA A 187 -12.67 3.44 19.37
CA ALA A 187 -12.28 3.03 20.70
C ALA A 187 -11.91 4.23 21.59
N SER A 188 -11.39 5.33 21.04
CA SER A 188 -11.09 6.55 21.81
C SER A 188 -12.37 7.31 22.22
N LEU A 189 -13.48 7.10 21.51
CA LEU A 189 -14.80 7.62 21.86
C LEU A 189 -15.52 6.78 22.93
N ALA A 190 -14.82 5.84 23.56
CA ALA A 190 -15.35 4.93 24.59
C ALA A 190 -16.60 4.12 24.15
N LEU A 191 -16.74 3.86 22.84
CA LEU A 191 -17.78 2.98 22.33
C LEU A 191 -17.54 1.53 22.75
N PRO A 192 -18.60 0.71 22.91
CA PRO A 192 -18.44 -0.70 23.21
C PRO A 192 -17.65 -1.41 22.10
N GLY A 193 -16.71 -2.29 22.47
CA GLY A 193 -15.78 -2.91 21.52
C GLY A 193 -16.45 -3.64 20.34
N GLY A 194 -17.64 -4.23 20.56
CA GLY A 194 -18.43 -4.84 19.48
C GLY A 194 -18.92 -3.84 18.44
N TRP A 195 -19.34 -2.65 18.86
CA TRP A 195 -19.72 -1.56 17.95
C TRP A 195 -18.51 -0.97 17.24
N CYS A 196 -17.38 -0.81 17.94
CA CYS A 196 -16.12 -0.39 17.31
C CYS A 196 -15.72 -1.36 16.20
N LEU A 197 -15.80 -2.67 16.46
CA LEU A 197 -15.48 -3.71 15.50
C LEU A 197 -16.43 -3.67 14.29
N ALA A 198 -17.74 -3.66 14.54
CA ALA A 198 -18.74 -3.65 13.48
C ALA A 198 -18.60 -2.43 12.56
N LEU A 199 -18.49 -1.23 13.13
CA LEU A 199 -18.35 0.00 12.36
C LEU A 199 -17.00 0.09 11.64
N ALA A 200 -15.90 -0.36 12.25
CA ALA A 200 -14.59 -0.40 11.60
C ALA A 200 -14.56 -1.39 10.44
N LEU A 201 -15.21 -2.56 10.58
CA LEU A 201 -15.36 -3.52 9.48
C LEU A 201 -16.23 -2.95 8.36
N LEU A 202 -17.35 -2.30 8.68
CA LEU A 202 -18.19 -1.64 7.67
C LEU A 202 -17.43 -0.53 6.92
N ALA A 203 -16.57 0.21 7.61
CA ALA A 203 -15.73 1.24 6.98
C ALA A 203 -14.67 0.62 6.07
N ALA A 204 -13.97 -0.42 6.53
CA ALA A 204 -12.87 -1.05 5.80
C ALA A 204 -13.34 -1.97 4.66
N LEU A 205 -14.47 -2.66 4.82
CA LEU A 205 -15.04 -3.64 3.89
C LEU A 205 -16.33 -3.11 3.25
N ASN A 206 -16.40 -1.81 2.98
CA ASN A 206 -17.53 -1.26 2.25
C ASN A 206 -17.59 -1.84 0.82
N PRO A 207 -18.76 -1.82 0.16
CA PRO A 207 -18.92 -2.43 -1.17
C PRO A 207 -17.93 -1.91 -2.22
N VAL A 208 -17.52 -0.63 -2.12
CA VAL A 208 -16.53 -0.03 -3.03
C VAL A 208 -15.16 -0.67 -2.80
N ALA A 209 -14.72 -0.80 -1.55
CA ALA A 209 -13.45 -1.43 -1.21
C ALA A 209 -13.39 -2.91 -1.62
N ILE A 210 -14.51 -3.64 -1.50
CA ILE A 210 -14.60 -5.04 -1.95
C ILE A 210 -14.49 -5.12 -3.48
N ALA A 211 -15.27 -4.32 -4.21
CA ALA A 211 -15.21 -4.29 -5.67
C ALA A 211 -13.83 -3.86 -6.20
N GLN A 212 -13.17 -2.92 -5.51
CA GLN A 212 -11.80 -2.47 -5.82
C GLN A 212 -10.71 -3.46 -5.40
N SER A 213 -11.03 -4.49 -4.60
CA SER A 213 -10.07 -5.54 -4.22
C SER A 213 -10.11 -6.73 -5.19
N SER A 214 -11.19 -6.88 -5.94
CA SER A 214 -11.34 -7.88 -7.01
C SER A 214 -10.89 -7.37 -8.38
N SER A 215 -10.41 -6.12 -8.44
CA SER A 215 -9.85 -5.45 -9.62
C SER A 215 -8.38 -5.15 -9.42
#